data_AF-A0A9Q6A1K0-F1
#
_entry.id   AF-A0A9Q6A1K0-F1
#
_cell.length_a   1.000
_cell.length_b   1.000
_cell.length_c   1.000
_cell.angle_alpha   90.00
_cell.angle_beta   90.00
_cell.angle_gamma   90.00
#
_symmetry.space_group_name_H-M   'P 1'
#
loop_
_entity.id
_entity.type
_entity.pdbx_description
1 polymer ?
#
loop_
_entity_poly.entity_id
_entity_poly.type
_entity_poly.pdbx_seq_one_letter_code
_entity_poly.pdbx_strand_id
1 'polypeptide(L)'
;MSKYSDLLQVIKSRVCQNNNFPQTLLADSHSYRTRQVWYRIGQIFTLECILDEYRKHFSSDYYYLDNDKALHHLIFEMTKWKPEEIRRLSLNDCLFIIASQLKPSYMSEDAAAVLASLNLPTGHYPVEDFPQEDWDPRENSAFLQSYQ
;
A
#
# COMPACT_ATOMS: atom_id res chain seq x y z
N MET A 1 13.22 1.56 -15.71
CA MET A 1 12.64 0.75 -14.62
C MET A 1 11.13 0.93 -14.68
N SER A 2 10.33 -0.03 -14.23
CA SER A 2 8.87 0.13 -14.23
C SER A 2 8.44 1.06 -13.10
N LYS A 3 7.35 1.83 -13.28
CA LYS A 3 6.82 2.76 -12.27
C LYS A 3 6.62 2.11 -10.89
N TYR A 4 6.24 0.83 -10.88
CA TYR A 4 6.04 0.03 -9.67
C TYR A 4 7.36 -0.35 -8.98
N SER A 5 8.44 -0.51 -9.74
CA SER A 5 9.77 -0.75 -9.14
C SER A 5 10.27 0.48 -8.40
N ASP A 6 10.07 1.67 -8.98
CA ASP A 6 10.47 2.94 -8.37
C ASP A 6 9.63 3.23 -7.11
N LEU A 7 8.30 3.06 -7.21
CA LEU A 7 7.39 3.13 -6.08
C LEU A 7 7.82 2.21 -4.92
N LEU A 8 8.16 0.96 -5.23
CA LEU A 8 8.61 0.00 -4.23
C LEU A 8 9.88 0.46 -3.49
N GLN A 9 10.84 1.08 -4.19
CA GLN A 9 12.07 1.58 -3.54
C GLN A 9 11.79 2.73 -2.58
N VAL A 10 10.84 3.60 -2.93
CA VAL A 10 10.42 4.72 -2.08
C VAL A 10 9.71 4.20 -0.83
N ILE A 11 8.77 3.27 -1.00
CA ILE A 11 8.10 2.62 0.13
C ILE A 11 9.10 1.92 1.06
N LYS A 12 10.05 1.16 0.50
CA LYS A 12 11.13 0.52 1.29
C LYS A 12 11.88 1.54 2.13
N SER A 13 12.33 2.63 1.49
CA SER A 13 13.11 3.67 2.14
C SER A 13 12.34 4.30 3.29
N ARG A 14 11.07 4.65 3.06
CA ARG A 14 10.18 5.28 4.04
C ARG A 14 9.88 4.37 5.23
N VAL A 15 9.44 3.14 4.98
CA VAL A 15 9.14 2.18 6.06
C VAL A 15 10.39 1.93 6.90
N CYS A 16 11.56 1.76 6.26
CA CYS A 16 12.82 1.61 6.97
C CYS A 16 13.16 2.83 7.84
N GLN A 17 13.04 4.05 7.31
CA GLN A 17 13.33 5.29 8.03
C GLN A 17 12.42 5.48 9.25
N ASN A 18 11.11 5.39 9.06
CA ASN A 18 10.12 5.59 10.12
C ASN A 18 10.22 4.55 11.25
N ASN A 19 10.70 3.34 10.92
CA ASN A 19 10.85 2.25 11.87
C ASN A 19 12.28 2.11 12.41
N ASN A 20 13.16 3.09 12.16
CA ASN A 20 14.58 3.07 12.53
C ASN A 20 15.29 1.76 12.13
N PHE A 21 14.95 1.23 10.96
CA PHE A 21 15.44 -0.06 10.46
C PHE A 21 16.44 0.16 9.32
N PRO A 22 17.72 -0.25 9.47
CA PRO A 22 18.71 -0.12 8.40
C PRO A 22 18.32 -0.90 7.15
N GLN A 23 18.25 -0.22 6.00
CA GLN A 23 17.81 -0.83 4.73
C GLN A 23 18.72 -1.99 4.29
N THR A 24 20.01 -1.98 4.67
CA THR A 24 20.95 -3.07 4.41
C THR A 24 20.54 -4.39 5.06
N LEU A 25 19.80 -4.34 6.17
CA LEU A 25 19.32 -5.53 6.88
C LEU A 25 18.11 -6.18 6.19
N LEU A 26 17.48 -5.52 5.20
CA LEU A 26 16.41 -6.12 4.42
C LEU A 26 16.86 -7.36 3.63
N ALA A 27 18.17 -7.48 3.35
CA ALA A 27 18.74 -8.65 2.70
C ALA A 27 18.78 -9.88 3.62
N ASP A 28 18.73 -9.70 4.94
CA ASP A 28 18.70 -10.79 5.92
C ASP A 28 17.26 -11.24 6.20
N SER A 29 16.80 -12.24 5.44
CA SER A 29 15.44 -12.79 5.54
C SER A 29 15.21 -13.70 6.76
N HIS A 30 16.22 -13.93 7.60
CA HIS A 30 16.10 -14.82 8.75
C HIS A 30 15.61 -14.11 10.02
N SER A 31 15.86 -12.82 10.15
CA SER A 31 15.41 -12.04 11.31
C SER A 31 13.90 -11.84 11.33
N TYR A 32 13.27 -12.10 12.49
CA TYR A 32 11.85 -11.83 12.72
C TYR A 32 11.51 -10.37 12.42
N ARG A 33 12.34 -9.42 12.87
CA ARG A 33 12.13 -7.98 12.64
C ARG A 33 12.22 -7.64 11.15
N THR A 34 13.16 -8.23 10.41
CA THR A 34 13.25 -8.04 8.96
C THR A 34 11.97 -8.51 8.27
N ARG A 35 11.41 -9.66 8.68
CA ARG A 35 10.16 -10.16 8.13
C ARG A 35 8.97 -9.26 8.45
N GLN A 36 8.89 -8.69 9.65
CA GLN A 36 7.87 -7.69 9.99
C GLN A 36 7.96 -6.45 9.08
N VAL A 37 9.17 -5.92 8.87
CA VAL A 37 9.39 -4.74 8.02
C VAL A 37 9.02 -5.05 6.56
N TRP A 38 9.42 -6.21 6.03
CA TRP A 38 9.01 -6.66 4.70
C TRP A 38 7.50 -6.84 4.58
N TYR A 39 6.86 -7.35 5.62
CA TYR A 39 5.40 -7.51 5.65
C TYR A 39 4.71 -6.14 5.54
N ARG A 40 5.16 -5.13 6.30
CA ARG A 40 4.64 -3.76 6.20
C ARG A 40 4.87 -3.14 4.81
N ILE A 41 6.07 -3.29 4.25
CA ILE A 41 6.38 -2.84 2.88
C ILE A 41 5.42 -3.49 1.89
N GLY A 42 5.19 -4.80 2.02
CA GLY A 42 4.26 -5.56 1.19
C GLY A 42 2.82 -5.07 1.31
N GLN A 43 2.34 -4.75 2.52
CA GLN A 43 1.00 -4.20 2.73
C GLN A 43 0.82 -2.86 2.02
N ILE A 44 1.76 -1.92 2.20
CA ILE A 44 1.68 -0.58 1.61
C ILE A 44 1.80 -0.66 0.09
N PHE A 45 2.76 -1.44 -0.42
CA PHE A 45 2.91 -1.62 -1.86
C PHE A 45 1.65 -2.25 -2.49
N THR A 46 1.09 -3.28 -1.86
CA THR A 46 -0.15 -3.92 -2.32
C THR A 46 -1.31 -2.94 -2.31
N LEU A 47 -1.46 -2.15 -1.24
CA LEU A 47 -2.46 -1.09 -1.14
C LEU A 47 -2.35 -0.10 -2.31
N GLU A 48 -1.15 0.44 -2.55
CA GLU A 48 -0.88 1.39 -3.63
C GLU A 48 -1.26 0.84 -5.01
N CYS A 49 -0.87 -0.40 -5.30
CA CYS A 49 -1.17 -1.05 -6.57
C CYS A 49 -2.68 -1.27 -6.78
N ILE A 50 -3.41 -1.63 -5.73
CA ILE A 50 -4.87 -1.79 -5.80
C ILE A 50 -5.55 -0.44 -5.97
N LEU A 51 -5.11 0.59 -5.25
CA LEU A 51 -5.67 1.93 -5.38
C LEU A 51 -5.39 2.51 -6.77
N ASP A 52 -4.22 2.24 -7.37
CA ASP A 52 -3.94 2.63 -8.76
C ASP A 52 -4.94 2.04 -9.74
N GLU A 53 -5.20 0.74 -9.62
CA GLU A 53 -6.17 0.06 -10.48
C GLU A 53 -7.60 0.56 -10.20
N TYR A 54 -7.98 0.68 -8.93
CA TYR A 54 -9.30 1.15 -8.51
C TYR A 54 -9.63 2.52 -9.09
N ARG A 55 -8.67 3.46 -9.07
CA ARG A 55 -8.87 4.81 -9.62
C ARG A 55 -9.21 4.82 -11.10
N LYS A 56 -8.71 3.86 -11.89
CA LYS A 56 -9.00 3.79 -13.33
C LYS A 56 -10.48 3.51 -13.60
N HIS A 57 -11.17 2.85 -12.67
CA HIS A 57 -12.57 2.46 -12.80
C HIS A 57 -13.54 3.43 -12.11
N PHE A 58 -13.09 4.10 -11.04
CA PHE A 58 -13.97 4.92 -10.19
C PHE A 58 -13.67 6.43 -10.20
N SER A 59 -12.52 6.86 -10.73
CA SER A 59 -12.29 8.30 -10.94
C SER A 59 -13.13 8.79 -12.12
N SER A 60 -13.45 10.07 -12.11
CA SER A 60 -14.08 10.75 -13.25
C SER A 60 -13.29 11.99 -13.65
N ASP A 61 -13.51 12.49 -14.86
CA ASP A 61 -12.89 13.73 -15.35
C ASP A 61 -13.16 14.94 -14.45
N TYR A 62 -14.27 14.89 -13.70
CA TYR A 62 -14.71 15.97 -12.80
C TYR A 62 -14.31 15.74 -11.34
N TYR A 63 -13.87 14.53 -10.98
CA TYR A 63 -13.48 14.20 -9.62
C TYR A 63 -12.42 13.09 -9.62
N TYR A 64 -11.17 13.52 -9.51
CA TYR A 64 -10.05 12.62 -9.34
C TYR A 64 -9.97 12.12 -7.89
N LEU A 65 -10.02 10.81 -7.72
CA LEU A 65 -9.78 10.15 -6.44
C LEU A 65 -8.28 10.06 -6.24
N ASP A 66 -7.65 10.98 -5.51
CA ASP A 66 -6.27 10.77 -5.04
C ASP A 66 -6.18 9.58 -4.06
N ASN A 67 -4.98 9.10 -3.77
CA ASN A 67 -4.75 7.85 -3.01
C ASN A 67 -5.62 7.71 -1.74
N ASP A 68 -5.67 8.73 -0.89
CA ASP A 68 -6.46 8.69 0.35
C ASP A 68 -7.97 8.70 0.08
N LYS A 69 -8.44 9.51 -0.87
CA LYS A 69 -9.85 9.48 -1.28
C LYS A 69 -10.24 8.18 -1.94
N ALA A 70 -9.35 7.57 -2.73
CA ALA A 70 -9.57 6.28 -3.37
C ALA A 70 -9.76 5.18 -2.31
N LEU A 71 -8.94 5.17 -1.25
CA LEU A 71 -9.09 4.25 -0.14
C LEU A 71 -10.42 4.46 0.60
N HIS A 72 -10.76 5.71 0.91
CA HIS A 72 -12.03 6.02 1.57
C HIS A 72 -13.24 5.67 0.70
N HIS A 73 -13.16 5.88 -0.62
CA HIS A 73 -14.20 5.53 -1.56
C HIS A 73 -14.35 4.00 -1.70
N LEU A 74 -13.24 3.26 -1.73
CA LEU A 74 -13.26 1.80 -1.71
C LEU A 74 -13.95 1.27 -0.44
N ILE A 75 -13.59 1.81 0.72
CA ILE A 75 -14.23 1.44 2.00
C ILE A 75 -15.72 1.78 1.96
N PHE A 76 -16.08 2.97 1.49
CA PHE A 76 -17.47 3.36 1.31
C PHE A 76 -18.24 2.37 0.43
N GLU A 77 -17.66 1.96 -0.70
CA GLU A 77 -18.29 1.00 -1.60
C GLU A 77 -18.48 -0.38 -0.96
N MET A 78 -17.56 -0.80 -0.09
CA MET A 78 -17.64 -2.08 0.60
C MET A 78 -18.61 -2.08 1.79
N THR A 79 -18.66 -1.00 2.57
CA THR A 79 -19.35 -0.98 3.87
C THR A 79 -20.62 -0.13 3.89
N LYS A 80 -20.72 0.83 2.97
CA LYS A 80 -21.76 1.87 2.93
C LYS A 80 -21.84 2.70 4.22
N TRP A 81 -20.75 2.77 4.98
CA TRP A 81 -20.63 3.62 6.16
C TRP A 81 -20.61 5.11 5.79
N LYS A 82 -20.83 5.98 6.78
CA LYS A 82 -20.80 7.42 6.51
C LYS A 82 -19.37 7.87 6.22
N PRO A 83 -19.16 8.80 5.25
CA PRO A 83 -17.83 9.33 4.96
C PRO A 83 -17.10 9.90 6.19
N GLU A 84 -17.84 10.48 7.14
CA GLU A 84 -17.29 11.00 8.39
C GLU A 84 -16.70 9.91 9.30
N GLU A 85 -17.30 8.72 9.30
CA GLU A 85 -16.80 7.57 10.06
C GLU A 85 -15.54 7.02 9.38
N ILE A 86 -15.57 6.92 8.05
CA ILE A 86 -14.45 6.42 7.25
C ILE A 86 -13.20 7.31 7.40
N ARG A 87 -13.37 8.64 7.38
CA ARG A 87 -12.25 9.59 7.53
C ARG A 87 -11.57 9.57 8.91
N ARG A 88 -12.17 8.93 9.91
CA ARG A 88 -11.60 8.79 11.26
C ARG A 88 -10.79 7.50 11.44
N LEU A 89 -10.84 6.60 10.47
CA LEU A 89 -10.15 5.32 10.53
C LEU A 89 -8.63 5.53 10.47
N SER A 90 -7.90 4.74 11.26
CA SER A 90 -6.45 4.61 11.06
C SER A 90 -6.17 3.83 9.77
N LEU A 91 -4.94 3.93 9.25
CA LEU A 91 -4.51 3.08 8.14
C LEU A 91 -4.69 1.59 8.46
N ASN A 92 -4.39 1.16 9.69
CA ASN A 92 -4.54 -0.25 10.07
C ASN A 92 -6.01 -0.68 10.09
N ASP A 93 -6.94 0.18 10.53
CA ASP A 93 -8.38 -0.08 10.43
C ASP A 93 -8.83 -0.17 8.97
N CYS A 94 -8.33 0.73 8.11
CA CYS A 94 -8.60 0.70 6.68
C CYS A 94 -8.13 -0.62 6.06
N LEU A 95 -6.88 -1.01 6.30
CA LEU A 95 -6.28 -2.27 5.82
C LEU A 95 -7.05 -3.49 6.31
N PHE A 96 -7.51 -3.47 7.56
CA PHE A 96 -8.36 -4.51 8.13
C PHE A 96 -9.69 -4.64 7.35
N ILE A 97 -10.37 -3.52 7.08
CA ILE A 97 -11.66 -3.51 6.35
C ILE A 97 -11.48 -4.04 4.92
N ILE A 98 -10.40 -3.64 4.24
CA ILE A 98 -10.17 -4.02 2.84
C ILE A 98 -9.35 -5.32 2.69
N ALA A 99 -9.10 -6.07 3.77
CA ALA A 99 -8.18 -7.22 3.75
C ALA A 99 -8.50 -8.25 2.66
N SER A 100 -9.78 -8.44 2.31
CA SER A 100 -10.23 -9.35 1.25
C SER A 100 -9.86 -8.91 -0.18
N GLN A 101 -9.53 -7.62 -0.34
CA GLN A 101 -9.12 -6.97 -1.59
C GLN A 101 -7.61 -6.95 -1.78
N LEU A 102 -6.82 -7.09 -0.70
CA LEU A 102 -5.34 -7.04 -0.71
C LEU A 102 -4.70 -8.28 -1.37
N LYS A 103 -4.97 -8.50 -2.66
CA LYS A 103 -4.48 -9.65 -3.42
C LYS A 103 -4.24 -9.31 -4.90
N PRO A 104 -3.40 -10.09 -5.61
CA PRO A 104 -2.97 -9.77 -6.98
C PRO A 104 -4.09 -9.59 -8.01
N SER A 105 -5.27 -10.17 -7.79
CA SER A 105 -6.41 -10.06 -8.73
C SER A 105 -7.03 -8.66 -8.79
N TYR A 106 -6.64 -7.74 -7.90
CA TYR A 106 -7.17 -6.37 -7.82
C TYR A 106 -6.16 -5.31 -8.28
N MET A 107 -5.07 -5.72 -8.92
CA MET A 107 -4.04 -4.81 -9.47
C MET A 107 -3.66 -5.22 -10.90
N SER A 108 -2.93 -4.37 -11.61
CA SER A 108 -2.46 -4.67 -12.96
C SER A 108 -1.43 -5.82 -12.99
N GLU A 109 -1.29 -6.49 -14.14
CA GLU A 109 -0.32 -7.60 -14.31
C GLU A 109 1.11 -7.20 -13.96
N ASP A 110 1.55 -6.01 -14.38
CA ASP A 110 2.89 -5.47 -14.05
C ASP A 110 3.11 -5.30 -12.54
N ALA A 111 2.07 -4.86 -11.81
CA ALA A 111 2.14 -4.67 -10.37
C ALA A 111 2.19 -6.02 -9.65
N ALA A 112 1.37 -6.97 -10.10
CA ALA A 112 1.35 -8.33 -9.59
C ALA A 112 2.71 -9.04 -9.81
N ALA A 113 3.37 -8.81 -10.95
CA ALA A 113 4.70 -9.34 -11.23
C ALA A 113 5.75 -8.78 -10.26
N VAL A 114 5.73 -7.47 -9.97
CA VAL A 114 6.62 -6.86 -8.97
C VAL A 114 6.32 -7.42 -7.57
N LEU A 115 5.05 -7.52 -7.17
CA LEU A 115 4.65 -8.10 -5.89
C LEU A 115 5.14 -9.54 -5.73
N ALA A 116 5.01 -10.37 -6.77
CA ALA A 116 5.51 -11.74 -6.77
C ALA A 116 7.04 -11.80 -6.60
N SER A 117 7.77 -10.86 -7.22
CA SER A 117 9.23 -10.79 -7.10
C SER A 117 9.73 -10.46 -5.68
N LEU A 118 8.87 -9.89 -4.83
CA LEU A 118 9.23 -9.54 -3.46
C LEU A 118 9.46 -10.76 -2.56
N ASN A 119 8.94 -11.94 -2.95
CA ASN A 119 9.00 -13.15 -2.13
C ASN A 119 8.63 -12.87 -0.66
N LEU A 120 7.51 -12.18 -0.46
CA LEU A 120 7.08 -11.73 0.87
C LEU A 120 7.00 -12.91 1.85
N PRO A 121 7.34 -12.70 3.14
CA PRO A 121 7.25 -13.75 4.15
C PRO A 121 5.86 -14.36 4.21
N THR A 122 5.77 -15.70 4.16
CA THR A 122 4.50 -16.48 4.18
C THR A 122 3.83 -16.56 5.58
N GLY A 123 4.11 -15.61 6.47
CA GLY A 123 3.56 -15.56 7.83
C GLY A 123 2.76 -14.29 8.10
N HIS A 124 1.85 -14.35 9.07
CA HIS A 124 1.21 -13.16 9.62
C HIS A 124 2.12 -12.55 10.68
N TYR A 125 2.47 -11.29 10.47
CA TYR A 125 3.28 -10.51 11.40
C TYR A 125 2.41 -9.43 12.01
N PRO A 126 2.38 -9.28 13.35
CA PRO A 126 1.72 -8.14 13.97
C PRO A 126 2.39 -6.87 13.46
N VAL A 127 1.57 -5.98 12.94
CA VAL A 127 1.95 -4.68 12.38
C VAL A 127 1.20 -3.54 13.05
N GLU A 128 0.47 -3.81 14.14
CA GLU A 128 -0.26 -2.77 14.87
C GLU A 128 0.68 -1.67 15.39
N ASP A 129 1.94 -2.03 15.68
CA ASP A 129 2.98 -1.12 16.15
C ASP A 129 3.64 -0.28 15.04
N PHE A 130 3.30 -0.50 13.76
CA PHE A 130 3.88 0.27 12.66
C PHE A 130 3.19 1.63 12.51
N PRO A 131 3.96 2.71 12.30
CA PRO A 131 3.42 4.07 12.19
C PRO A 131 2.50 4.23 10.96
N GLN A 132 1.49 5.10 11.08
CA GLN A 132 0.62 5.43 9.94
C GLN A 132 1.40 6.16 8.85
N GLU A 133 2.43 6.89 9.26
CA GLU A 133 3.36 7.68 8.44
C GLU A 133 4.20 6.84 7.48
N ASP A 134 4.21 5.51 7.66
CA ASP A 134 4.78 4.58 6.67
C ASP A 134 4.10 4.71 5.30
N TRP A 135 2.83 5.11 5.29
CA TRP A 135 2.09 5.38 4.08
C TRP A 135 2.04 6.89 3.81
N ASP A 136 2.69 7.31 2.74
CA ASP A 136 2.59 8.66 2.21
C ASP A 136 1.86 8.64 0.86
N PRO A 137 0.53 8.81 0.87
CA PRO A 137 -0.27 8.73 -0.36
C PRO A 137 0.13 9.79 -1.39
N ARG A 138 0.65 10.94 -0.97
CA ARG A 138 0.99 12.03 -1.89
C ARG A 138 2.31 11.77 -2.61
N GLU A 139 3.34 11.34 -1.86
CA GLU A 139 4.61 10.94 -2.47
C GLU A 139 4.41 9.76 -3.41
N ASN A 140 3.71 8.71 -2.96
CA ASN A 140 3.49 7.50 -3.74
C ASN A 140 2.73 7.78 -5.05
N SER A 141 1.73 8.66 -5.01
CA SER A 141 0.94 9.04 -6.19
C SER A 141 1.81 9.59 -7.33
N ALA A 142 2.91 10.29 -7.03
CA ALA A 142 3.78 10.88 -8.05
C ALA A 142 4.43 9.83 -8.98
N PHE A 143 4.64 8.61 -8.48
CA PHE A 143 5.18 7.49 -9.26
C PHE A 143 4.12 6.81 -10.12
N LEU A 144 2.85 6.92 -9.73
CA LEU A 144 1.73 6.24 -10.37
C LEU A 144 0.97 7.13 -11.36
N GLN A 145 1.13 8.45 -11.25
CA GLN A 145 0.69 9.42 -12.24
C GLN A 145 1.52 9.26 -13.52
N SER A 146 0.96 8.53 -14.48
CA SER A 146 1.37 8.71 -15.88
C SER A 146 0.95 10.13 -16.28
N TYR A 147 1.92 11.02 -16.52
CA TYR A 147 1.67 12.19 -17.36
C TYR A 147 1.05 11.64 -18.65
N GLN A 148 -0.23 11.93 -18.87
CA GLN A 148 -0.91 11.67 -20.13
C GLN A 148 -0.22 12.46 -21.25
#